data_AF-A0A9W8M392-F1
#
_entry.id   AF-A0A9W8M392-F1
#
_cell.length_a   1.000
_cell.length_b   1.000
_cell.length_c   1.000
_cell.angle_alpha   90.00
_cell.angle_beta   90.00
_cell.angle_gamma   90.00
#
_symmetry.space_group_name_H-M   'P 1'
#
loop_
_entity.id
_entity.type
_entity.pdbx_description
1 polymer ?
#
loop_
_entity_poly.entity_id
_entity_poly.type
_entity_poly.pdbx_seq_one_letter_code
_entity_poly.pdbx_strand_id
1 'polypeptide(L)'
;MTEQMSIDSAPPVVGGEPSPGPHYDFEDAQSGDLGALAAIADAMKSDNLTDRLESLKRLSVLALAMGEERTREELIPFLDESIDDEDELLLALAELLGDFTQYVGGPKYAYVLLRPLENLAAAEETVVREKAVESINKLVAAMDQLHVEEYLIPCIARLSTGEWFTSRSSAAGLYAAAYGKVTDAIQSKLRAGYEALCKDDTPMIRRAAASNLKDLVEKIEKDHVVTFAIPNFRHLSEDDQDSVRLLTVEPLVAITKRLSTEECKQYLGESVHRMCVDKSWRVRYMVAEQFVALATNIKDAELQEELLNVAISLMHDSEAEVRGAICTQLDGLADLANTEAIIGRLQAPLQELVDDPSQHVRATLAKHIGSLCRVFGREGTIEHLLPLLLRLLKDSFPEVRLNIISKLDVVDNVVGIESLSQSLLPAIVELAEDKQWRVRLAIIEYVPLIASQLGVQFFDEQLTTLCMSWLGDPVYSIREAATTNLKKLTEVFGVDWARATIIPKILIMATHPNYLYRMTTIFAITTIAPSVTPEIVRDMILPALEGLVNDPIPNIRFNVAKCLQPLTEALRKSSETASLESSVIRPTLARLEEDPDPDVRYFAHRSLTAISNAATA
;
A
#
# COMPACT_ATOMS: atom_id res chain seq x y z
N MET A 1 7.71 -18.85 7.25
CA MET A 1 6.87 -19.10 8.44
C MET A 1 6.17 -17.79 8.72
N THR A 2 4.93 -17.70 8.24
CA THR A 2 4.13 -16.47 8.23
C THR A 2 2.70 -16.92 8.44
N GLU A 3 2.21 -16.76 9.66
CA GLU A 3 0.83 -17.09 10.06
C GLU A 3 -0.10 -15.95 9.62
N GLN A 4 -1.07 -16.28 8.77
CA GLN A 4 -2.20 -15.43 8.44
C GLN A 4 -3.31 -15.69 9.47
N MET A 5 -3.69 -14.64 10.20
CA MET A 5 -4.85 -14.63 11.09
C MET A 5 -6.15 -14.81 10.29
N SER A 6 -6.91 -15.84 10.65
CA SER A 6 -8.27 -16.09 10.18
C SER A 6 -9.25 -15.23 10.97
N ILE A 7 -10.16 -14.56 10.25
CA ILE A 7 -11.29 -13.84 10.81
C ILE A 7 -12.40 -14.87 11.04
N ASP A 8 -12.53 -15.35 12.28
CA ASP A 8 -13.69 -16.12 12.72
C ASP A 8 -14.74 -15.20 13.34
N SER A 9 -15.99 -15.46 12.95
CA SER A 9 -17.17 -14.66 13.23
C SER A 9 -17.77 -15.03 14.59
N ALA A 10 -17.97 -14.02 15.44
CA ALA A 10 -18.55 -14.17 16.76
C ALA A 10 -20.05 -14.55 16.72
N PRO A 11 -20.57 -15.29 17.73
CA PRO A 11 -21.98 -15.68 17.82
C PRO A 11 -22.88 -14.50 18.24
N PRO A 12 -24.20 -14.58 18.02
CA PRO A 12 -25.11 -13.46 18.25
C PRO A 12 -25.24 -13.13 19.75
N VAL A 13 -25.10 -11.84 20.05
CA VAL A 13 -25.28 -11.26 21.38
C VAL A 13 -26.74 -11.39 21.80
N VAL A 14 -27.00 -12.23 22.80
CA VAL A 14 -28.27 -12.24 23.55
C VAL A 14 -28.22 -11.07 24.52
N GLY A 15 -29.16 -10.14 24.39
CA GLY A 15 -29.29 -8.98 25.27
C GLY A 15 -29.52 -9.39 26.72
N GLY A 16 -28.49 -9.23 27.55
CA GLY A 16 -28.60 -9.16 29.00
C GLY A 16 -28.56 -7.69 29.42
N GLU A 17 -29.51 -7.29 30.28
CA GLU A 17 -29.53 -5.96 30.89
C GLU A 17 -28.20 -5.65 31.59
N PRO A 18 -27.72 -4.38 31.53
CA PRO A 18 -26.50 -4.00 32.21
C PRO A 18 -26.71 -4.10 33.72
N SER A 19 -25.90 -4.93 34.38
CA SER A 19 -25.76 -4.88 35.84
C SER A 19 -25.40 -3.45 36.24
N PRO A 20 -26.12 -2.82 37.19
CA PRO A 20 -25.78 -1.48 37.62
C PRO A 20 -24.43 -1.52 38.33
N GLY A 21 -23.41 -0.94 37.69
CA GLY A 21 -22.19 -0.55 38.40
C GLY A 21 -22.55 0.40 39.55
N PRO A 22 -21.70 0.50 40.59
CA PRO A 22 -22.03 1.31 41.75
C PRO A 22 -22.23 2.78 41.33
N HIS A 23 -23.47 3.26 41.51
CA HIS A 23 -23.81 4.67 41.41
C HIS A 23 -23.05 5.43 42.51
N TYR A 24 -22.18 6.34 42.12
CA TYR A 24 -21.64 7.36 43.02
C TYR A 24 -22.28 8.71 42.67
N ASP A 25 -22.98 9.29 43.63
CA ASP A 25 -23.51 10.65 43.57
C ASP A 25 -22.34 11.64 43.67
N PHE A 26 -22.14 12.44 42.61
CA PHE A 26 -21.12 13.50 42.53
C PHE A 26 -21.68 14.84 43.01
N GLU A 27 -22.08 14.90 44.28
CA GLU A 27 -22.40 16.18 44.96
C GLU A 27 -21.47 16.37 46.17
N ASP A 28 -20.19 16.65 45.91
CA ASP A 28 -19.27 17.40 46.79
C ASP A 28 -17.93 17.64 46.05
N ALA A 29 -17.92 18.66 45.18
CA ALA A 29 -16.85 18.91 44.20
C ALA A 29 -15.50 19.40 44.75
N GLN A 30 -15.31 19.46 46.08
CA GLN A 30 -13.99 19.77 46.68
C GLN A 30 -13.34 18.56 47.38
N SER A 31 -14.14 17.60 47.88
CA SER A 31 -13.62 16.37 48.50
C SER A 31 -13.58 15.18 47.53
N GLY A 32 -14.42 15.16 46.49
CA GLY A 32 -14.47 14.07 45.50
C GLY A 32 -13.26 14.01 44.58
N ASP A 33 -12.72 15.17 44.18
CA ASP A 33 -11.67 15.24 43.16
C ASP A 33 -10.28 14.87 43.69
N LEU A 34 -9.97 15.19 44.95
CA LEU A 34 -8.75 14.69 45.60
C LEU A 34 -8.80 13.16 45.74
N GLY A 35 -9.98 12.62 46.03
CA GLY A 35 -10.20 11.17 46.05
C GLY A 35 -10.05 10.53 44.67
N ALA A 36 -10.51 11.20 43.61
CA ALA A 36 -10.38 10.73 42.23
C ALA A 36 -8.93 10.77 41.73
N LEU A 37 -8.18 11.84 42.03
CA LEU A 37 -6.75 11.93 41.73
C LEU A 37 -5.96 10.87 42.51
N ALA A 38 -6.25 10.68 43.80
CA ALA A 38 -5.62 9.63 44.61
C ALA A 38 -5.96 8.23 44.09
N ALA A 39 -7.20 7.99 43.66
CA ALA A 39 -7.60 6.70 43.07
C ALA A 39 -6.89 6.43 41.73
N ILE A 40 -6.72 7.44 40.88
CA ILE A 40 -5.94 7.29 39.64
C ILE A 40 -4.46 7.10 39.97
N ALA A 41 -3.93 7.80 40.97
CA ALA A 41 -2.56 7.61 41.41
C ALA A 41 -2.30 6.20 41.96
N ASP A 42 -3.24 5.62 42.69
CA ASP A 42 -3.17 4.24 43.16
C ASP A 42 -3.34 3.25 41.99
N ALA A 43 -4.24 3.53 41.04
CA ALA A 43 -4.44 2.66 39.87
C ALA A 43 -3.24 2.68 38.90
N MET A 44 -2.56 3.83 38.76
CA MET A 44 -1.31 3.95 38.03
C MET A 44 -0.15 3.19 38.70
N LYS A 45 -0.25 2.86 39.99
CA LYS A 45 0.70 2.00 40.71
C LYS A 45 0.32 0.52 40.70
N SER A 46 -0.72 0.14 39.95
CA SER A 46 -1.12 -1.27 39.82
C SER A 46 0.00 -2.10 39.18
N ASP A 47 0.22 -3.31 39.69
CA ASP A 47 1.16 -4.27 39.09
C ASP A 47 0.73 -4.71 37.67
N ASN A 48 -0.55 -4.52 37.32
CA ASN A 48 -1.09 -4.89 36.02
C ASN A 48 -1.02 -3.72 35.02
N LEU A 49 -0.24 -3.91 33.96
CA LEU A 49 -0.07 -2.96 32.86
C LEU A 49 -1.38 -2.55 32.19
N THR A 50 -2.34 -3.47 32.05
CA THR A 50 -3.64 -3.18 31.42
C THR A 50 -4.44 -2.18 32.26
N ASP A 51 -4.41 -2.33 33.59
CA ASP A 51 -5.13 -1.44 34.51
C ASP A 51 -4.48 -0.05 34.53
N ARG A 52 -3.14 0.00 34.45
CA ARG A 52 -2.39 1.26 34.32
C ARG A 52 -2.72 1.98 33.00
N LEU A 53 -2.77 1.26 31.88
CA LEU A 53 -3.15 1.81 30.56
C LEU A 53 -4.61 2.30 30.53
N GLU A 54 -5.53 1.55 31.14
CA GLU A 54 -6.92 2.01 31.29
C GLU A 54 -7.01 3.29 32.14
N SER A 55 -6.17 3.40 33.17
CA SER A 55 -6.10 4.59 34.02
C SER A 55 -5.62 5.82 33.25
N LEU A 56 -4.60 5.66 32.38
CA LEU A 56 -4.17 6.73 31.47
C LEU A 56 -5.30 7.23 30.57
N LYS A 57 -6.13 6.34 30.02
CA LYS A 57 -7.27 6.73 29.17
C LYS A 57 -8.31 7.57 29.93
N ARG A 58 -8.43 7.37 31.24
CA ARG A 58 -9.36 8.10 32.12
C ARG A 58 -8.83 9.46 32.57
N LEU A 59 -7.55 9.78 32.33
CA LEU A 59 -6.97 11.08 32.69
C LEU A 59 -7.70 12.26 32.03
N SER A 60 -8.16 12.09 30.79
CA SER A 60 -8.96 13.11 30.10
C SER A 60 -10.28 13.43 30.82
N VAL A 61 -10.95 12.39 31.32
CA VAL A 61 -12.19 12.52 32.09
C VAL A 61 -11.91 13.18 33.45
N LEU A 62 -10.82 12.79 34.11
CA LEU A 62 -10.40 13.40 35.37
C LEU A 62 -10.08 14.89 35.18
N ALA A 63 -9.29 15.24 34.16
CA ALA A 63 -8.93 16.62 33.88
C ALA A 63 -10.16 17.49 33.58
N LEU A 64 -11.16 16.93 32.87
CA LEU A 64 -12.43 17.60 32.66
C LEU A 64 -13.20 17.84 33.98
N ALA A 65 -13.18 16.88 34.91
CA ALA A 65 -13.84 16.99 36.21
C ALA A 65 -13.14 17.98 37.14
N MET A 66 -11.80 17.93 37.23
CA MET A 66 -10.99 18.83 38.05
C MET A 66 -11.01 20.28 37.56
N GLY A 67 -11.31 20.48 36.28
CA GLY A 67 -11.24 21.78 35.62
C GLY A 67 -9.80 22.17 35.26
N GLU A 68 -9.69 23.22 34.43
CA GLU A 68 -8.43 23.58 33.78
C GLU A 68 -7.34 24.04 34.76
N GLU A 69 -7.71 24.78 35.81
CA GLU A 69 -6.76 25.32 36.80
C GLU A 69 -6.10 24.21 37.61
N ARG A 70 -6.89 23.32 38.20
CA ARG A 70 -6.38 22.19 38.98
C ARG A 70 -5.70 21.15 38.11
N THR A 71 -6.12 21.00 36.86
CA THR A 71 -5.36 20.18 35.90
C THR A 71 -3.92 20.69 35.78
N ARG A 72 -3.72 22.01 35.67
CA ARG A 72 -2.37 22.60 35.58
C ARG A 72 -1.59 22.52 36.90
N GLU A 73 -2.25 22.75 38.03
CA GLU A 73 -1.58 22.90 39.34
C GLU A 73 -1.38 21.58 40.09
N GLU A 74 -2.20 20.56 39.80
CA GLU A 74 -2.18 19.26 40.51
C GLU A 74 -1.88 18.11 39.54
N LEU A 75 -2.67 17.96 38.47
CA LEU A 75 -2.58 16.78 37.62
C LEU A 75 -1.28 16.73 36.78
N ILE A 76 -0.91 17.84 36.14
CA ILE A 76 0.30 17.88 35.32
C ILE A 76 1.57 17.67 36.17
N PRO A 77 1.76 18.33 37.32
CA PRO A 77 2.87 18.03 38.21
C PRO A 77 2.88 16.57 38.69
N PHE A 78 1.71 16.00 39.00
CA PHE A 78 1.60 14.59 39.36
C PHE A 78 2.10 13.65 38.25
N LEU A 79 1.73 13.92 36.99
CA LEU A 79 2.19 13.13 35.84
C LEU A 79 3.69 13.31 35.56
N ASP A 80 4.24 14.50 35.85
CA ASP A 80 5.68 14.77 35.71
C ASP A 80 6.52 14.07 36.78
N GLU A 81 6.01 13.98 38.02
CA GLU A 81 6.67 13.29 39.13
C GLU A 81 6.48 11.76 39.11
N SER A 82 5.38 11.29 38.50
CA SER A 82 4.97 9.88 38.49
C SER A 82 5.22 9.21 37.13
N ILE A 83 6.25 9.65 36.40
CA ILE A 83 6.67 9.03 35.16
C ILE A 83 7.12 7.58 35.48
N ASP A 84 6.38 6.62 34.91
CA ASP A 84 6.59 5.18 35.06
C ASP A 84 7.88 4.72 34.34
N ASP A 85 8.36 3.50 34.57
CA ASP A 85 9.51 2.93 33.84
C ASP A 85 9.08 2.01 32.68
N GLU A 86 7.79 1.71 32.55
CA GLU A 86 7.25 0.88 31.46
C GLU A 86 7.03 1.65 30.15
N ASP A 87 7.74 1.26 29.09
CA ASP A 87 7.75 1.93 27.79
C ASP A 87 6.36 2.09 27.15
N GLU A 88 5.47 1.10 27.28
CA GLU A 88 4.11 1.18 26.75
C GLU A 88 3.26 2.28 27.41
N LEU A 89 3.45 2.49 28.72
CA LEU A 89 2.78 3.56 29.45
C LEU A 89 3.36 4.92 29.08
N LEU A 90 4.70 5.00 28.96
CA LEU A 90 5.38 6.23 28.57
C LEU A 90 4.99 6.67 27.16
N LEU A 91 4.88 5.73 26.22
CA LEU A 91 4.42 5.99 24.87
C LEU A 91 2.97 6.52 24.86
N ALA A 92 2.08 5.86 25.60
CA ALA A 92 0.68 6.27 25.71
C ALA A 92 0.53 7.64 26.39
N LEU A 93 1.34 7.91 27.41
CA LEU A 93 1.36 9.19 28.11
C LEU A 93 1.87 10.31 27.18
N ALA A 94 2.95 10.08 26.43
CA ALA A 94 3.48 11.03 25.47
C ALA A 94 2.40 11.43 24.45
N GLU A 95 1.71 10.46 23.86
CA GLU A 95 0.62 10.69 22.91
C GLU A 95 -0.54 11.48 23.54
N LEU A 96 -0.99 11.06 24.72
CA LEU A 96 -2.09 11.72 25.42
C LEU A 96 -1.78 13.19 25.72
N LEU A 97 -0.56 13.49 26.16
CA LEU A 97 -0.14 14.85 26.48
C LEU A 97 -0.14 15.78 25.25
N GLY A 98 0.12 15.24 24.05
CA GLY A 98 0.01 15.99 22.79
C GLY A 98 -1.42 16.47 22.47
N ASP A 99 -2.44 15.75 22.94
CA ASP A 99 -3.86 16.06 22.77
C ASP A 99 -4.49 16.76 23.98
N PHE A 100 -3.69 17.07 25.00
CA PHE A 100 -4.20 17.55 26.30
C PHE A 100 -4.43 19.06 26.38
N THR A 101 -4.18 19.80 25.29
CA THR A 101 -4.25 21.28 25.25
C THR A 101 -5.60 21.82 25.73
N GLN A 102 -6.71 21.17 25.35
CA GLN A 102 -8.04 21.63 25.75
C GLN A 102 -8.30 21.49 27.26
N TYR A 103 -7.71 20.50 27.91
CA TYR A 103 -7.93 20.24 29.34
C TYR A 103 -7.11 21.15 30.25
N VAL A 104 -6.05 21.77 29.72
CA VAL A 104 -5.24 22.75 30.46
C VAL A 104 -5.70 24.20 30.22
N GLY A 105 -6.84 24.43 29.54
CA GLY A 105 -7.36 25.78 29.25
C GLY A 105 -6.93 26.36 27.91
N GLY A 106 -6.63 25.49 26.96
CA GLY A 106 -6.38 25.84 25.57
C GLY A 106 -4.96 26.34 25.29
N PRO A 107 -4.72 26.90 24.09
CA PRO A 107 -3.39 27.23 23.60
C PRO A 107 -2.58 28.18 24.49
N LYS A 108 -3.26 29.05 25.25
CA LYS A 108 -2.62 29.98 26.18
C LYS A 108 -1.84 29.26 27.28
N TYR A 109 -2.26 28.06 27.65
CA TYR A 109 -1.66 27.29 28.75
C TYR A 109 -0.99 26.00 28.28
N ALA A 110 -0.90 25.76 26.98
CA ALA A 110 -0.27 24.55 26.43
C ALA A 110 1.17 24.33 26.90
N TYR A 111 1.89 25.41 27.24
CA TYR A 111 3.28 25.35 27.70
C TYR A 111 3.49 24.50 28.96
N VAL A 112 2.47 24.34 29.82
CA VAL A 112 2.57 23.54 31.05
C VAL A 112 2.82 22.06 30.76
N LEU A 113 2.41 21.58 29.57
CA LEU A 113 2.60 20.19 29.12
C LEU A 113 4.02 19.92 28.62
N LEU A 114 4.83 20.97 28.38
CA LEU A 114 6.19 20.81 27.86
C LEU A 114 7.11 20.11 28.85
N ARG A 115 6.91 20.29 30.16
CA ARG A 115 7.80 19.72 31.16
C ARG A 115 7.76 18.18 31.21
N PRO A 116 6.59 17.53 31.37
CA PRO A 116 6.52 16.07 31.30
C PRO A 116 6.94 15.54 29.94
N LEU A 117 6.58 16.23 28.85
CA LEU A 117 7.02 15.83 27.51
C LEU A 117 8.54 15.97 27.30
N GLU A 118 9.19 16.96 27.91
CA GLU A 118 10.66 17.11 27.89
C GLU A 118 11.34 15.91 28.57
N ASN A 119 10.80 15.44 29.70
CA ASN A 119 11.31 14.26 30.40
C ASN A 119 11.12 12.99 29.55
N LEU A 120 9.95 12.83 28.94
CA LEU A 120 9.68 11.71 28.01
C LEU A 120 10.56 11.78 26.76
N ALA A 121 10.89 12.97 26.27
CA ALA A 121 11.84 13.18 25.18
C ALA A 121 13.29 12.80 25.56
N ALA A 122 13.60 12.62 26.84
CA ALA A 122 14.90 12.15 27.31
C ALA A 122 14.93 10.64 27.65
N ALA A 123 13.80 9.92 27.52
CA ALA A 123 13.66 8.51 27.85
C ALA A 123 14.63 7.59 27.06
N GLU A 124 14.89 6.39 27.59
CA GLU A 124 15.81 5.43 26.96
C GLU A 124 15.22 4.81 25.68
N GLU A 125 13.91 4.56 25.66
CA GLU A 125 13.23 3.95 24.52
C GLU A 125 12.98 4.96 23.39
N THR A 126 13.30 4.56 22.15
CA THR A 126 13.28 5.46 21.00
C THR A 126 11.87 5.82 20.59
N VAL A 127 10.94 4.87 20.62
CA VAL A 127 9.55 5.13 20.23
C VAL A 127 8.87 6.13 21.18
N VAL A 128 9.21 6.10 22.47
CA VAL A 128 8.73 7.07 23.47
C VAL A 128 9.25 8.48 23.14
N ARG A 129 10.56 8.61 22.87
CA ARG A 129 11.16 9.90 22.52
C ARG A 129 10.55 10.50 21.25
N GLU A 130 10.39 9.69 20.20
CA GLU A 130 9.80 10.13 18.93
C GLU A 130 8.37 10.63 19.14
N LYS A 131 7.56 9.90 19.91
CA LYS A 131 6.19 10.33 20.25
C LYS A 131 6.15 11.58 21.10
N ALA A 132 7.09 11.75 22.04
CA ALA A 132 7.20 12.95 22.85
C ALA A 132 7.57 14.17 21.98
N VAL A 133 8.53 14.03 21.06
CA VAL A 133 8.90 15.09 20.09
C VAL A 133 7.73 15.45 19.18
N GLU A 134 7.00 14.46 18.65
CA GLU A 134 5.78 14.67 17.87
C GLU A 134 4.74 15.48 18.65
N SER A 135 4.51 15.09 19.92
CA SER A 135 3.55 15.73 20.80
C SER A 135 3.96 17.16 21.15
N ILE A 136 5.24 17.42 21.42
CA ILE A 136 5.77 18.78 21.61
C ILE A 136 5.52 19.60 20.34
N ASN A 137 5.86 19.09 19.15
CA ASN A 137 5.66 19.82 17.90
C ASN A 137 4.18 20.15 17.63
N LYS A 138 3.26 19.26 18.04
CA LYS A 138 1.81 19.52 18.01
C LYS A 138 1.40 20.65 18.94
N LEU A 139 1.92 20.70 20.17
CA LEU A 139 1.68 21.81 21.11
C LEU A 139 2.22 23.13 20.54
N VAL A 140 3.44 23.10 19.99
CA VAL A 140 4.09 24.28 19.40
C VAL A 140 3.26 24.86 18.27
N ALA A 141 2.55 24.05 17.49
CA ALA A 141 1.65 24.53 16.46
C ALA A 141 0.50 25.40 17.04
N ALA A 142 0.03 25.11 18.25
CA ALA A 142 -1.02 25.87 18.93
C ALA A 142 -0.50 27.12 19.68
N MET A 143 0.74 27.09 20.18
CA MET A 143 1.33 28.16 20.99
C MET A 143 1.58 29.45 20.17
N ASP A 144 1.51 30.61 20.84
CA ASP A 144 1.95 31.88 20.24
C ASP A 144 3.48 32.05 20.32
N GLN A 145 4.00 33.10 19.65
CA GLN A 145 5.42 33.40 19.63
C GLN A 145 6.00 33.59 21.03
N LEU A 146 5.31 34.32 21.91
CA LEU A 146 5.84 34.66 23.23
C LEU A 146 6.01 33.41 24.09
N HIS A 147 5.03 32.51 24.07
CA HIS A 147 5.13 31.24 24.79
C HIS A 147 6.20 30.30 24.20
N VAL A 148 6.38 30.29 22.87
CA VAL A 148 7.47 29.51 22.26
C VAL A 148 8.83 30.04 22.74
N GLU A 149 9.02 31.36 22.71
CA GLU A 149 10.27 31.99 23.15
C GLU A 149 10.54 31.80 24.65
N GLU A 150 9.52 31.90 25.49
CA GLU A 150 9.63 31.80 26.95
C GLU A 150 9.83 30.36 27.44
N TYR A 151 9.12 29.38 26.84
CA TYR A 151 9.05 28.02 27.39
C TYR A 151 9.73 26.97 26.51
N LEU A 152 9.52 27.00 25.19
CA LEU A 152 10.09 25.98 24.30
C LEU A 152 11.59 26.20 24.07
N ILE A 153 12.03 27.44 23.85
CA ILE A 153 13.45 27.72 23.56
C ILE A 153 14.37 27.25 24.72
N PRO A 154 14.05 27.50 26.00
CA PRO A 154 14.82 26.91 27.10
C PRO A 154 14.76 25.38 27.15
N CYS A 155 13.63 24.76 26.81
CA CYS A 155 13.50 23.30 26.71
C CYS A 155 14.45 22.73 25.64
N ILE A 156 14.44 23.30 24.43
CA ILE A 156 15.35 22.90 23.35
C ILE A 156 16.80 23.07 23.78
N ALA A 157 17.14 24.17 24.46
CA ALA A 157 18.50 24.39 24.95
C ALA A 157 18.94 23.31 25.95
N ARG A 158 18.09 22.96 26.93
CA ARG A 158 18.37 21.90 27.91
C ARG A 158 18.54 20.54 27.25
N LEU A 159 17.65 20.18 26.32
CA LEU A 159 17.74 18.92 25.58
C LEU A 159 19.01 18.88 24.71
N SER A 160 19.36 19.98 24.04
CA SER A 160 20.53 20.06 23.14
C SER A 160 21.87 19.97 23.87
N THR A 161 21.91 20.33 25.16
CA THR A 161 23.13 20.27 25.99
C THR A 161 23.04 19.22 27.09
N GLY A 162 22.03 18.34 27.05
CA GLY A 162 21.86 17.28 28.04
C GLY A 162 23.05 16.33 28.03
N GLU A 163 23.38 15.75 29.18
CA GLU A 163 24.53 14.83 29.34
C GLU A 163 24.35 13.56 28.49
N TRP A 164 23.13 13.03 28.46
CA TRP A 164 22.78 11.82 27.73
C TRP A 164 22.43 12.09 26.27
N PHE A 165 22.89 11.21 25.38
CA PHE A 165 22.66 11.37 23.94
C PHE A 165 21.18 11.30 23.56
N THR A 166 20.35 10.62 24.36
CA THR A 166 18.89 10.49 24.15
C THR A 166 18.22 11.86 24.06
N SER A 167 18.51 12.73 25.02
CA SER A 167 18.00 14.11 25.06
C SER A 167 18.45 14.95 23.87
N ARG A 168 19.75 14.89 23.52
CA ARG A 168 20.33 15.65 22.40
C ARG A 168 19.78 15.16 21.05
N SER A 169 19.52 13.87 20.92
CA SER A 169 18.87 13.27 19.75
C SER A 169 17.47 13.83 19.55
N SER A 170 16.64 13.83 20.60
CA SER A 170 15.28 14.38 20.55
C SER A 170 15.25 15.88 20.25
N ALA A 171 16.25 16.62 20.76
CA ALA A 171 16.35 18.06 20.50
C ALA A 171 16.31 18.38 19.01
N ALA A 172 16.98 17.59 18.17
CA ALA A 172 17.06 17.81 16.71
C ALA A 172 15.67 17.93 16.06
N GLY A 173 14.67 17.17 16.53
CA GLY A 173 13.31 17.18 15.98
C GLY A 173 12.45 18.38 16.41
N LEU A 174 12.93 19.23 17.32
CA LEU A 174 12.18 20.39 17.84
C LEU A 174 12.56 21.72 17.18
N TYR A 175 13.73 21.79 16.55
CA TYR A 175 14.25 23.06 16.00
C TYR A 175 13.37 23.63 14.89
N ALA A 176 12.89 22.80 13.97
CA ALA A 176 12.10 23.26 12.83
C ALA A 176 10.77 23.91 13.25
N ALA A 177 10.06 23.29 14.22
CA ALA A 177 8.79 23.82 14.73
C ALA A 177 8.99 25.14 15.48
N ALA A 178 10.07 25.25 16.27
CA ALA A 178 10.42 26.49 16.98
C ALA A 178 10.82 27.62 16.03
N TYR A 179 11.63 27.32 15.01
CA TYR A 179 12.25 28.32 14.15
C TYR A 179 11.23 29.24 13.48
N GLY A 180 10.13 28.69 12.98
CA GLY A 180 9.10 29.44 12.27
C GLY A 180 8.24 30.37 13.14
N LYS A 181 8.41 30.35 14.47
CA LYS A 181 7.59 31.11 15.42
C LYS A 181 8.34 32.16 16.24
N VAL A 182 9.65 32.29 16.07
CA VAL A 182 10.50 33.13 16.92
C VAL A 182 11.17 34.27 16.16
N THR A 183 11.64 35.27 16.90
CA THR A 183 12.40 36.41 16.36
C THR A 183 13.72 36.00 15.70
N ASP A 184 14.21 36.80 14.76
CA ASP A 184 15.48 36.59 14.05
C ASP A 184 16.68 36.42 15.00
N ALA A 185 16.69 37.14 16.12
CA ALA A 185 17.72 37.03 17.15
C ALA A 185 17.75 35.63 17.78
N ILE A 186 16.59 35.02 17.99
CA ILE A 186 16.47 33.65 18.51
C ILE A 186 16.71 32.64 17.40
N GLN A 187 16.24 32.88 16.17
CA GLN A 187 16.57 32.05 15.02
C GLN A 187 18.08 31.89 14.84
N SER A 188 18.86 32.97 15.03
CA SER A 188 20.33 32.88 14.99
C SER A 188 20.91 31.98 16.07
N LYS A 189 20.34 31.97 17.29
CA LYS A 189 20.74 31.06 18.36
C LYS A 189 20.36 29.62 18.04
N LEU A 190 19.17 29.40 17.47
CA LEU A 190 18.71 28.08 17.04
C LEU A 190 19.62 27.51 15.94
N ARG A 191 20.05 28.31 14.96
CA ARG A 191 21.04 27.86 13.97
C ARG A 191 22.35 27.42 14.62
N ALA A 192 22.88 28.21 15.54
CA ALA A 192 24.11 27.85 16.26
C ALA A 192 23.95 26.57 17.11
N GLY A 193 22.81 26.40 17.78
CA GLY A 193 22.50 25.18 18.54
C GLY A 193 22.39 23.94 17.67
N TYR A 194 21.70 24.05 16.52
CA TYR A 194 21.57 22.93 15.58
C TYR A 194 22.92 22.56 14.93
N GLU A 195 23.75 23.56 14.60
CA GLU A 195 25.11 23.33 14.10
C GLU A 195 25.97 22.54 15.09
N ALA A 196 25.79 22.77 16.40
CA ALA A 196 26.45 21.97 17.42
C ALA A 196 26.00 20.50 17.39
N LEU A 197 24.71 20.22 17.18
CA LEU A 197 24.20 18.86 17.03
C LEU A 197 24.74 18.17 15.76
N CYS A 198 24.86 18.90 14.65
CA CYS A 198 25.47 18.38 13.43
C CYS A 198 26.93 17.95 13.61
N LYS A 199 27.64 18.56 14.56
CA LYS A 199 29.06 18.32 14.85
C LYS A 199 29.30 17.57 16.16
N ASP A 200 28.27 16.96 16.75
CA ASP A 200 28.38 16.23 18.00
C ASP A 200 29.31 15.01 17.82
N ASP A 201 30.13 14.73 18.83
CA ASP A 201 31.05 13.57 18.81
C ASP A 201 30.30 12.23 18.72
N THR A 202 29.04 12.20 19.17
CA THR A 202 28.19 11.01 19.20
C THR A 202 27.47 10.81 17.87
N PRO A 203 27.72 9.70 17.14
CA PRO A 203 27.09 9.47 15.83
C PRO A 203 25.57 9.49 15.84
N MET A 204 24.94 9.02 16.92
CA MET A 204 23.49 8.93 17.07
C MET A 204 22.82 10.31 17.02
N ILE A 205 23.51 11.34 17.49
CA ILE A 205 23.03 12.72 17.47
C ILE A 205 23.21 13.31 16.07
N ARG A 206 24.35 13.05 15.43
CA ARG A 206 24.57 13.46 14.03
C ARG A 206 23.57 12.80 13.09
N ARG A 207 23.18 11.54 13.34
CA ARG A 207 22.08 10.86 12.63
C ARG A 207 20.76 11.60 12.80
N ALA A 208 20.39 11.94 14.03
CA ALA A 208 19.17 12.71 14.31
C ALA A 208 19.21 14.11 13.67
N ALA A 209 20.36 14.79 13.69
CA ALA A 209 20.53 16.07 13.03
C ALA A 209 20.45 15.95 11.50
N ALA A 210 20.98 14.87 10.91
CA ALA A 210 20.86 14.60 9.48
C ALA A 210 19.40 14.37 9.06
N SER A 211 18.65 13.53 9.79
CA SER A 211 17.26 13.21 9.45
C SER A 211 16.31 14.40 9.58
N ASN A 212 16.53 15.28 10.55
CA ASN A 212 15.66 16.43 10.82
C ASN A 212 16.09 17.71 10.06
N LEU A 213 17.24 17.72 9.38
CA LEU A 213 17.73 18.92 8.68
C LEU A 213 16.78 19.34 7.55
N LYS A 214 16.10 18.39 6.91
CA LYS A 214 15.13 18.67 5.84
C LYS A 214 14.01 19.61 6.32
N ASP A 215 13.47 19.36 7.51
CA ASP A 215 12.32 20.11 8.06
C ASP A 215 12.75 21.52 8.43
N LEU A 216 13.99 21.69 8.89
CA LEU A 216 14.56 23.01 9.17
C LEU A 216 14.82 23.79 7.87
N VAL A 217 15.36 23.14 6.81
CA VAL A 217 15.59 23.77 5.50
C VAL A 217 14.30 24.37 4.91
N GLU A 218 13.16 23.73 5.14
CA GLU A 218 11.86 24.24 4.67
C GLU A 218 11.40 25.52 5.39
N LYS A 219 11.90 25.78 6.61
CA LYS A 219 11.50 26.91 7.44
C LYS A 219 12.47 28.09 7.39
N ILE A 220 13.72 27.89 6.98
CA ILE A 220 14.72 28.95 6.93
C ILE A 220 14.69 29.73 5.60
N GLU A 221 15.13 30.98 5.67
CA GLU A 221 15.29 31.84 4.49
C GLU A 221 16.41 31.33 3.57
N LYS A 222 16.31 31.65 2.27
CA LYS A 222 17.24 31.18 1.24
C LYS A 222 18.70 31.51 1.56
N ASP A 223 18.99 32.70 2.06
CA ASP A 223 20.35 33.09 2.45
C ASP A 223 20.93 32.12 3.50
N HIS A 224 20.12 31.77 4.50
CA HIS A 224 20.50 30.81 5.54
C HIS A 224 20.55 29.35 5.06
N VAL A 225 19.84 29.00 3.99
CA VAL A 225 20.08 27.71 3.32
C VAL A 225 21.53 27.65 2.84
N VAL A 226 22.03 28.72 2.20
CA VAL A 226 23.39 28.78 1.66
C VAL A 226 24.44 28.88 2.77
N THR A 227 24.22 29.76 3.76
CA THR A 227 25.24 30.04 4.79
C THR A 227 25.24 29.08 5.97
N PHE A 228 24.16 28.34 6.20
CA PHE A 228 24.02 27.45 7.36
C PHE A 228 23.66 26.01 6.96
N ALA A 229 22.62 25.78 6.16
CA ALA A 229 22.18 24.41 5.88
C ALA A 229 23.19 23.65 4.99
N ILE A 230 23.69 24.27 3.92
CA ILE A 230 24.65 23.63 3.00
C ILE A 230 25.96 23.24 3.72
N PRO A 231 26.61 24.10 4.53
CA PRO A 231 27.80 23.70 5.28
C PRO A 231 27.57 22.52 6.23
N ASN A 232 26.45 22.51 6.95
CA ASN A 232 26.12 21.40 7.87
C ASN A 232 25.75 20.12 7.13
N PHE A 233 25.00 20.23 6.02
CA PHE A 233 24.74 19.12 5.12
C PHE A 233 26.06 18.52 4.60
N ARG A 234 27.00 19.35 4.11
CA ARG A 234 28.29 18.88 3.61
C ARG A 234 29.07 18.11 4.68
N HIS A 235 29.13 18.66 5.89
CA HIS A 235 29.77 18.01 7.03
C HIS A 235 29.19 16.61 7.30
N LEU A 236 27.85 16.50 7.36
CA LEU A 236 27.15 15.24 7.59
C LEU A 236 27.24 14.27 6.39
N SER A 237 27.31 14.79 5.17
CA SER A 237 27.41 13.98 3.94
C SER A 237 28.80 13.37 3.78
N GLU A 238 29.80 13.87 4.51
CA GLU A 238 31.18 13.40 4.53
C GLU A 238 31.53 12.66 5.83
N ASP A 239 30.52 12.36 6.64
CA ASP A 239 30.65 11.68 7.93
C ASP A 239 31.36 10.32 7.80
N ASP A 240 32.10 9.92 8.82
CA ASP A 240 32.78 8.63 8.84
C ASP A 240 31.78 7.46 8.87
N GLN A 241 30.62 7.67 9.48
CA GLN A 241 29.54 6.69 9.60
C GLN A 241 28.59 6.76 8.41
N ASP A 242 28.44 5.65 7.68
CA ASP A 242 27.51 5.58 6.56
C ASP A 242 26.05 5.78 6.99
N SER A 243 25.71 5.36 8.22
CA SER A 243 24.41 5.55 8.87
C SER A 243 24.02 7.02 9.07
N VAL A 244 24.99 7.94 9.07
CA VAL A 244 24.75 9.40 9.02
C VAL A 244 24.64 9.85 7.57
N ARG A 245 25.63 9.50 6.73
CA ARG A 245 25.67 9.94 5.32
C ARG A 245 24.40 9.60 4.54
N LEU A 246 23.85 8.40 4.73
CA LEU A 246 22.65 7.95 4.02
C LEU A 246 21.42 8.81 4.32
N LEU A 247 21.34 9.40 5.52
CA LEU A 247 20.23 10.26 5.93
C LEU A 247 20.32 11.67 5.32
N THR A 248 21.43 12.02 4.68
CA THR A 248 21.63 13.36 4.11
C THR A 248 21.00 13.54 2.72
N VAL A 249 20.54 12.45 2.09
CA VAL A 249 19.86 12.51 0.78
C VAL A 249 18.55 13.30 0.85
N GLU A 250 17.74 13.11 1.90
CA GLU A 250 16.49 13.87 2.06
C GLU A 250 16.73 15.38 2.29
N PRO A 251 17.63 15.80 3.20
CA PRO A 251 18.07 17.19 3.27
C PRO A 251 18.58 17.75 1.95
N LEU A 252 19.34 16.96 1.17
CA LEU A 252 19.81 17.39 -0.14
C LEU A 252 18.64 17.69 -1.08
N VAL A 253 17.62 16.83 -1.15
CA VAL A 253 16.38 17.08 -1.92
C VAL A 253 15.68 18.36 -1.42
N ALA A 254 15.60 18.58 -0.11
CA ALA A 254 15.00 19.80 0.44
C ALA A 254 15.79 21.06 0.04
N ILE A 255 17.13 20.99 0.08
CA ILE A 255 18.01 22.11 -0.31
C ILE A 255 17.87 22.42 -1.80
N THR A 256 17.83 21.42 -2.70
CA THR A 256 17.71 21.67 -4.14
C THR A 256 16.43 22.42 -4.50
N LYS A 257 15.34 22.21 -3.76
CA LYS A 257 14.07 22.96 -3.93
C LYS A 257 14.17 24.44 -3.57
N ARG A 258 15.21 24.86 -2.84
CA ARG A 258 15.40 26.24 -2.34
C ARG A 258 16.39 27.05 -3.19
N LEU A 259 17.06 26.41 -4.15
CA LEU A 259 18.15 26.99 -4.94
C LEU A 259 17.76 27.06 -6.42
N SER A 260 18.40 27.97 -7.16
CA SER A 260 18.39 27.95 -8.63
C SER A 260 19.24 26.79 -9.14
N THR A 261 19.14 26.50 -10.43
CA THR A 261 19.95 25.44 -11.04
C THR A 261 21.45 25.74 -10.99
N GLU A 262 21.84 27.00 -11.20
CA GLU A 262 23.24 27.47 -11.12
C GLU A 262 23.78 27.36 -9.69
N GLU A 263 22.96 27.72 -8.70
CA GLU A 263 23.31 27.58 -7.28
C GLU A 263 23.45 26.10 -6.90
N CYS A 264 22.58 25.21 -7.38
CA CYS A 264 22.73 23.76 -7.21
C CYS A 264 24.05 23.26 -7.80
N LYS A 265 24.43 23.69 -9.02
CA LYS A 265 25.71 23.34 -9.64
C LYS A 265 26.88 23.81 -8.79
N GLN A 266 26.85 25.08 -8.38
CA GLN A 266 27.92 25.72 -7.62
C GLN A 266 28.09 25.12 -6.21
N TYR A 267 27.00 24.87 -5.50
CA TYR A 267 27.03 24.50 -4.10
C TYR A 267 26.88 23.00 -3.83
N LEU A 268 26.23 22.24 -4.72
CA LEU A 268 25.88 20.84 -4.43
C LEU A 268 26.54 19.83 -5.37
N GLY A 269 27.01 20.25 -6.55
CA GLY A 269 27.53 19.34 -7.58
C GLY A 269 28.57 18.34 -7.08
N GLU A 270 29.57 18.82 -6.32
CA GLU A 270 30.61 17.94 -5.76
C GLU A 270 30.05 16.95 -4.72
N SER A 271 29.15 17.40 -3.84
CA SER A 271 28.51 16.55 -2.84
C SER A 271 27.66 15.46 -3.51
N VAL A 272 26.85 15.83 -4.50
CA VAL A 272 26.04 14.87 -5.28
C VAL A 272 26.94 13.82 -5.93
N HIS A 273 28.01 14.24 -6.63
CA HIS A 273 28.93 13.31 -7.27
C HIS A 273 29.54 12.33 -6.26
N ARG A 274 30.03 12.82 -5.12
CA ARG A 274 30.60 11.98 -4.05
C ARG A 274 29.60 10.96 -3.52
N MET A 275 28.35 11.35 -3.30
CA MET A 275 27.30 10.44 -2.81
C MET A 275 26.94 9.36 -3.83
N CYS A 276 26.97 9.67 -5.13
CA CYS A 276 26.70 8.70 -6.20
C CYS A 276 27.78 7.62 -6.31
N VAL A 277 29.02 7.92 -5.92
CA VAL A 277 30.15 6.97 -5.90
C VAL A 277 30.60 6.59 -4.48
N ASP A 278 29.73 6.78 -3.48
CA ASP A 278 30.05 6.50 -2.08
C ASP A 278 30.46 5.03 -1.92
N LYS A 279 31.44 4.79 -1.03
CA LYS A 279 31.91 3.43 -0.71
C LYS A 279 30.78 2.53 -0.17
N SER A 280 29.82 3.09 0.56
CA SER A 280 28.67 2.36 1.09
C SER A 280 27.56 2.34 0.06
N TRP A 281 27.18 1.12 -0.34
CA TRP A 281 26.05 0.91 -1.25
C TRP A 281 24.74 1.45 -0.68
N ARG A 282 24.61 1.56 0.65
CA ARG A 282 23.41 2.12 1.30
C ARG A 282 23.24 3.59 0.96
N VAL A 283 24.32 4.35 0.87
CA VAL A 283 24.26 5.77 0.46
C VAL A 283 23.88 5.86 -1.01
N ARG A 284 24.52 5.05 -1.87
CA ARG A 284 24.20 4.99 -3.31
C ARG A 284 22.75 4.54 -3.56
N TYR A 285 22.25 3.60 -2.76
CA TYR A 285 20.86 3.16 -2.76
C TYR A 285 19.92 4.32 -2.45
N MET A 286 20.17 5.09 -1.38
CA MET A 286 19.33 6.24 -1.04
C MET A 286 19.33 7.29 -2.17
N VAL A 287 20.47 7.53 -2.80
CA VAL A 287 20.56 8.41 -3.99
C VAL A 287 19.74 7.86 -5.15
N ALA A 288 19.85 6.56 -5.44
CA ALA A 288 19.09 5.90 -6.49
C ALA A 288 17.57 5.92 -6.23
N GLU A 289 17.14 5.73 -4.99
CA GLU A 289 15.73 5.74 -4.59
C GLU A 289 15.10 7.15 -4.66
N GLN A 290 15.89 8.20 -4.43
CA GLN A 290 15.46 9.61 -4.48
C GLN A 290 15.91 10.34 -5.75
N PHE A 291 16.39 9.61 -6.76
CA PHE A 291 17.09 10.20 -7.90
C PHE A 291 16.25 11.25 -8.65
N VAL A 292 14.99 10.93 -8.95
CA VAL A 292 14.09 11.85 -9.66
C VAL A 292 13.79 13.08 -8.80
N ALA A 293 13.61 12.92 -7.49
CA ALA A 293 13.36 14.03 -6.57
C ALA A 293 14.55 15.01 -6.50
N LEU A 294 15.78 14.49 -6.59
CA LEU A 294 17.00 15.29 -6.70
C LEU A 294 17.09 16.03 -8.04
N ALA A 295 16.79 15.34 -9.13
CA ALA A 295 16.98 15.85 -10.49
C ALA A 295 15.88 16.81 -10.95
N THR A 296 14.65 16.68 -10.45
CA THR A 296 13.48 17.42 -10.98
C THR A 296 13.63 18.93 -10.86
N ASN A 297 14.38 19.45 -9.87
CA ASN A 297 14.59 20.89 -9.67
C ASN A 297 15.74 21.46 -10.54
N ILE A 298 16.50 20.61 -11.24
CA ILE A 298 17.61 20.99 -12.09
C ILE A 298 17.08 21.07 -13.54
N LYS A 299 16.95 22.28 -14.08
CA LYS A 299 16.34 22.54 -15.40
C LYS A 299 17.34 22.87 -16.50
N ASP A 300 18.62 22.97 -16.15
CA ASP A 300 19.70 23.19 -17.11
C ASP A 300 19.97 21.92 -17.92
N ALA A 301 20.06 22.06 -19.24
CA ALA A 301 20.18 20.93 -20.15
C ALA A 301 21.51 20.17 -19.98
N GLU A 302 22.63 20.87 -19.77
CA GLU A 302 23.93 20.23 -19.57
C GLU A 302 23.94 19.40 -18.28
N LEU A 303 23.39 19.95 -17.19
CA LEU A 303 23.27 19.21 -15.93
C LEU A 303 22.28 18.05 -16.01
N GLN A 304 21.20 18.16 -16.79
CA GLN A 304 20.30 17.04 -17.04
C GLN A 304 21.02 15.89 -17.77
N GLU A 305 21.91 16.20 -18.70
CA GLU A 305 22.76 15.19 -19.35
C GLU A 305 23.75 14.55 -18.38
N GLU A 306 24.36 15.32 -17.48
CA GLU A 306 25.21 14.80 -16.39
C GLU A 306 24.42 13.90 -15.44
N LEU A 307 23.21 14.29 -15.05
CA LEU A 307 22.33 13.47 -14.22
C LEU A 307 21.97 12.16 -14.94
N LEU A 308 21.69 12.19 -16.23
CA LEU A 308 21.46 10.97 -17.00
C LEU A 308 22.69 10.05 -17.00
N ASN A 309 23.92 10.59 -17.05
CA ASN A 309 25.14 9.80 -16.87
C ASN A 309 25.17 9.11 -15.50
N VAL A 310 24.80 9.85 -14.45
CA VAL A 310 24.75 9.31 -13.08
C VAL A 310 23.72 8.20 -12.96
N ALA A 311 22.51 8.39 -13.50
CA ALA A 311 21.48 7.34 -13.52
C ALA A 311 21.99 6.06 -14.19
N ILE A 312 22.67 6.19 -15.34
CA ILE A 312 23.28 5.05 -16.04
C ILE A 312 24.38 4.40 -15.19
N SER A 313 25.19 5.18 -14.49
CA SER A 313 26.20 4.63 -13.56
C SER A 313 25.55 3.80 -12.45
N LEU A 314 24.42 4.25 -11.90
CA LEU A 314 23.66 3.52 -10.87
C LEU A 314 22.98 2.26 -11.45
N MET A 315 22.60 2.28 -12.72
CA MET A 315 22.10 1.07 -13.42
C MET A 315 23.19 0.00 -13.58
N HIS A 316 24.46 0.38 -13.58
CA HIS A 316 25.60 -0.54 -13.61
C HIS A 316 26.26 -0.73 -12.23
N ASP A 317 25.58 -0.37 -11.15
CA ASP A 317 26.13 -0.52 -9.79
C ASP A 317 26.46 -1.99 -9.49
N SER A 318 27.49 -2.24 -8.68
CA SER A 318 27.87 -3.61 -8.29
C SER A 318 26.78 -4.29 -7.46
N GLU A 319 26.03 -3.54 -6.65
CA GLU A 319 24.99 -4.08 -5.77
C GLU A 319 23.62 -4.11 -6.44
N ALA A 320 22.93 -5.26 -6.34
CA ALA A 320 21.65 -5.46 -6.99
C ALA A 320 20.56 -4.55 -6.42
N GLU A 321 20.62 -4.21 -5.13
CA GLU A 321 19.70 -3.32 -4.45
C GLU A 321 19.76 -1.90 -5.04
N VAL A 322 20.94 -1.41 -5.40
CA VAL A 322 21.12 -0.08 -6.02
C VAL A 322 20.56 -0.08 -7.44
N ARG A 323 20.90 -1.11 -8.24
CA ARG A 323 20.35 -1.28 -9.59
C ARG A 323 18.83 -1.41 -9.59
N GLY A 324 18.28 -2.14 -8.62
CA GLY A 324 16.84 -2.25 -8.39
C GLY A 324 16.21 -0.91 -8.03
N ALA A 325 16.81 -0.15 -7.12
CA ALA A 325 16.32 1.16 -6.70
C ALA A 325 16.22 2.14 -7.89
N ILE A 326 17.25 2.25 -8.72
CA ILE A 326 17.20 3.16 -9.88
C ILE A 326 16.16 2.70 -10.93
N CYS A 327 15.87 1.40 -11.06
CA CYS A 327 14.79 0.92 -11.92
C CYS A 327 13.41 1.45 -11.50
N THR A 328 13.19 1.71 -10.21
CA THR A 328 11.93 2.31 -9.72
C THR A 328 11.72 3.74 -10.22
N GLN A 329 12.81 4.40 -10.63
CA GLN A 329 12.83 5.80 -11.05
C GLN A 329 12.63 5.99 -12.56
N LEU A 330 12.54 4.91 -13.35
CA LEU A 330 12.49 4.97 -14.81
C LEU A 330 11.41 5.89 -15.37
N ASP A 331 10.23 5.93 -14.72
CA ASP A 331 9.14 6.80 -15.16
C ASP A 331 9.52 8.28 -15.03
N GLY A 332 10.10 8.67 -13.89
CA GLY A 332 10.54 10.06 -13.70
C GLY A 332 11.80 10.40 -14.51
N LEU A 333 12.71 9.44 -14.71
CA LEU A 333 13.87 9.61 -15.61
C LEU A 333 13.44 9.95 -17.03
N ALA A 334 12.29 9.41 -17.47
CA ALA A 334 11.70 9.69 -18.76
C ALA A 334 11.35 11.19 -18.96
N ASP A 335 11.15 11.94 -17.87
CA ASP A 335 10.84 13.38 -17.90
C ASP A 335 12.06 14.30 -17.71
N LEU A 336 13.23 13.76 -17.38
CA LEU A 336 14.40 14.56 -17.01
C LEU A 336 15.25 15.05 -18.18
N ALA A 337 15.20 14.38 -19.33
CA ALA A 337 16.02 14.69 -20.49
C ALA A 337 15.18 14.67 -21.76
N ASN A 338 15.72 15.18 -22.86
CA ASN A 338 15.04 15.09 -24.15
C ASN A 338 14.97 13.62 -24.62
N THR A 339 13.94 13.32 -25.42
CA THR A 339 13.64 11.98 -25.92
C THR A 339 14.83 11.32 -26.63
N GLU A 340 15.56 12.06 -27.47
CA GLU A 340 16.68 11.52 -28.25
C GLU A 340 17.82 11.04 -27.34
N ALA A 341 18.16 11.83 -26.30
CA ALA A 341 19.17 11.46 -25.32
C ALA A 341 18.74 10.23 -24.51
N ILE A 342 17.47 10.13 -24.13
CA ILE A 342 16.93 8.98 -23.39
C ILE A 342 17.03 7.71 -24.24
N ILE A 343 16.54 7.75 -25.48
CA ILE A 343 16.56 6.59 -26.38
C ILE A 343 18.00 6.13 -26.64
N GLY A 344 18.88 7.06 -27.07
CA GLY A 344 20.24 6.72 -27.46
C GLY A 344 21.12 6.21 -26.32
N ARG A 345 20.81 6.60 -25.07
CA ARG A 345 21.69 6.32 -23.92
C ARG A 345 21.16 5.30 -22.94
N LEU A 346 19.84 5.16 -22.78
CA LEU A 346 19.26 4.15 -21.90
C LEU A 346 19.10 2.78 -22.58
N GLN A 347 19.12 2.69 -23.90
CA GLN A 347 18.89 1.43 -24.60
C GLN A 347 19.86 0.31 -24.18
N ALA A 348 21.16 0.57 -24.17
CA ALA A 348 22.16 -0.43 -23.78
C ALA A 348 22.07 -0.81 -22.28
N PRO A 349 22.01 0.13 -21.32
CA PRO A 349 21.78 -0.20 -19.91
C PRO A 349 20.50 -1.01 -19.67
N LEU A 350 19.40 -0.69 -20.36
CA LEU A 350 18.15 -1.46 -20.27
C LEU A 350 18.32 -2.89 -20.80
N GLN A 351 19.06 -3.08 -21.90
CA GLN A 351 19.38 -4.41 -22.41
C GLN A 351 20.16 -5.24 -21.37
N GLU A 352 21.13 -4.64 -20.69
CA GLU A 352 21.89 -5.31 -19.64
C GLU A 352 21.01 -5.68 -18.43
N LEU A 353 20.15 -4.75 -17.98
CA LEU A 353 19.26 -4.98 -16.84
C LEU A 353 18.18 -6.04 -17.10
N VAL A 354 17.76 -6.23 -18.36
CA VAL A 354 16.83 -7.31 -18.73
C VAL A 354 17.43 -8.69 -18.50
N ASP A 355 18.75 -8.82 -18.64
CA ASP A 355 19.49 -10.06 -18.40
C ASP A 355 20.28 -10.02 -17.07
N ASP A 356 19.90 -9.12 -16.14
CA ASP A 356 20.56 -8.96 -14.85
C ASP A 356 20.59 -10.30 -14.08
N PRO A 357 21.72 -10.67 -13.44
CA PRO A 357 21.79 -11.91 -12.67
C PRO A 357 20.76 -11.97 -11.51
N SER A 358 20.41 -10.83 -10.93
CA SER A 358 19.44 -10.74 -9.84
C SER A 358 18.01 -10.75 -10.36
N GLN A 359 17.25 -11.78 -9.97
CA GLN A 359 15.81 -11.85 -10.26
C GLN A 359 15.04 -10.65 -9.68
N HIS A 360 15.54 -10.03 -8.60
CA HIS A 360 14.92 -8.85 -8.01
C HIS A 360 15.05 -7.64 -8.93
N VAL A 361 16.23 -7.41 -9.52
CA VAL A 361 16.44 -6.32 -10.48
C VAL A 361 15.56 -6.51 -11.71
N ARG A 362 15.54 -7.71 -12.30
CA ARG A 362 14.69 -8.01 -13.46
C ARG A 362 13.20 -7.84 -13.13
N ALA A 363 12.75 -8.24 -11.94
CA ALA A 363 11.36 -8.09 -11.52
C ALA A 363 10.97 -6.62 -11.31
N THR A 364 11.87 -5.83 -10.71
CA THR A 364 11.66 -4.39 -10.53
C THR A 364 11.68 -3.67 -11.88
N LEU A 365 12.62 -3.97 -12.77
CA LEU A 365 12.64 -3.46 -14.14
C LEU A 365 11.32 -3.76 -14.85
N ALA A 366 10.85 -5.01 -14.81
CA ALA A 366 9.59 -5.42 -15.44
C ALA A 366 8.38 -4.61 -14.97
N LYS A 367 8.38 -4.19 -13.70
CA LYS A 367 7.29 -3.37 -13.13
C LYS A 367 7.27 -1.95 -13.70
N HIS A 368 8.42 -1.40 -14.07
CA HIS A 368 8.59 0.03 -14.41
C HIS A 368 8.92 0.31 -15.88
N ILE A 369 9.49 -0.65 -16.62
CA ILE A 369 9.96 -0.47 -18.01
C ILE A 369 8.85 -0.01 -18.97
N GLY A 370 7.60 -0.43 -18.74
CA GLY A 370 6.46 -0.03 -19.58
C GLY A 370 6.21 1.47 -19.61
N SER A 371 6.62 2.22 -18.57
CA SER A 371 6.51 3.68 -18.53
C SER A 371 7.28 4.37 -19.66
N LEU A 372 8.37 3.76 -20.13
CA LEU A 372 9.22 4.32 -21.19
C LEU A 372 8.53 4.33 -22.56
N CYS A 373 7.45 3.58 -22.76
CA CYS A 373 6.71 3.58 -24.02
C CYS A 373 6.23 4.99 -24.41
N ARG A 374 5.91 5.84 -23.41
CA ARG A 374 5.47 7.23 -23.65
C ARG A 374 6.57 8.11 -24.26
N VAL A 375 7.82 7.86 -23.90
CA VAL A 375 8.98 8.64 -24.36
C VAL A 375 9.52 8.09 -25.67
N PHE A 376 9.60 6.77 -25.80
CA PHE A 376 10.05 6.13 -27.04
C PHE A 376 9.04 6.31 -28.19
N GLY A 377 7.78 6.64 -27.87
CA GLY A 377 6.70 6.73 -28.84
C GLY A 377 6.44 5.38 -29.51
N ARG A 378 5.56 5.36 -30.52
CA ARG A 378 5.16 4.11 -31.18
C ARG A 378 6.33 3.39 -31.86
N GLU A 379 7.08 4.09 -32.71
CA GLU A 379 8.15 3.50 -33.50
C GLU A 379 9.32 3.03 -32.62
N GLY A 380 9.80 3.88 -31.70
CA GLY A 380 10.87 3.50 -30.78
C GLY A 380 10.47 2.39 -29.81
N THR A 381 9.19 2.32 -29.40
CA THR A 381 8.71 1.22 -28.56
C THR A 381 8.76 -0.11 -29.33
N ILE A 382 8.32 -0.12 -30.59
CA ILE A 382 8.38 -1.34 -31.43
C ILE A 382 9.82 -1.77 -31.68
N GLU A 383 10.70 -0.83 -32.01
CA GLU A 383 12.08 -1.14 -32.40
C GLU A 383 12.96 -1.54 -31.21
N HIS A 384 12.83 -0.84 -30.07
CA HIS A 384 13.79 -0.93 -28.98
C HIS A 384 13.22 -1.56 -27.71
N LEU A 385 11.98 -1.26 -27.31
CA LEU A 385 11.41 -1.75 -26.05
C LEU A 385 10.72 -3.10 -26.19
N LEU A 386 10.01 -3.34 -27.30
CA LEU A 386 9.27 -4.59 -27.51
C LEU A 386 10.17 -5.85 -27.45
N PRO A 387 11.40 -5.86 -28.01
CA PRO A 387 12.33 -6.97 -27.83
C PRO A 387 12.67 -7.23 -26.35
N LEU A 388 12.81 -6.17 -25.54
CA LEU A 388 13.11 -6.25 -24.10
C LEU A 388 11.92 -6.80 -23.31
N LEU A 389 10.72 -6.32 -23.61
CA LEU A 389 9.48 -6.80 -23.01
C LEU A 389 9.25 -8.29 -23.32
N LEU A 390 9.48 -8.72 -24.56
CA LEU A 390 9.40 -10.12 -24.97
C LEU A 390 10.43 -11.00 -24.25
N ARG A 391 11.64 -10.47 -24.01
CA ARG A 391 12.67 -11.17 -23.26
C ARG A 391 12.26 -11.37 -21.80
N LEU A 392 11.69 -10.34 -21.15
CA LEU A 392 11.17 -10.40 -19.78
C LEU A 392 9.90 -11.27 -19.66
N LEU A 393 9.03 -11.31 -20.67
CA LEU A 393 7.88 -12.24 -20.71
C LEU A 393 8.33 -13.70 -20.71
N LYS A 394 9.53 -14.00 -21.20
CA LYS A 394 10.12 -15.34 -21.22
C LYS A 394 11.12 -15.57 -20.09
N ASP A 395 11.10 -14.74 -19.05
CA ASP A 395 12.01 -14.89 -17.92
C ASP A 395 11.76 -16.20 -17.18
N SER A 396 12.82 -16.79 -16.61
CA SER A 396 12.71 -17.97 -15.75
C SER A 396 11.92 -17.72 -14.46
N PHE A 397 11.98 -16.50 -13.90
CA PHE A 397 11.36 -16.14 -12.62
C PHE A 397 9.92 -15.66 -12.82
N PRO A 398 8.91 -16.31 -12.20
CA PRO A 398 7.50 -16.01 -12.45
C PRO A 398 7.10 -14.55 -12.18
N GLU A 399 7.68 -13.91 -11.17
CA GLU A 399 7.34 -12.53 -10.81
C GLU A 399 7.67 -11.53 -11.93
N VAL A 400 8.77 -11.77 -12.66
CA VAL A 400 9.15 -10.94 -13.82
C VAL A 400 8.05 -11.00 -14.88
N ARG A 401 7.61 -12.23 -15.22
CA ARG A 401 6.57 -12.47 -16.21
C ARG A 401 5.24 -11.84 -15.79
N LEU A 402 4.85 -12.02 -14.52
CA LEU A 402 3.65 -11.42 -13.93
C LEU A 402 3.66 -9.89 -14.01
N ASN A 403 4.80 -9.26 -13.67
CA ASN A 403 4.93 -7.82 -13.73
C ASN A 403 4.75 -7.29 -15.15
N ILE A 404 5.30 -7.95 -16.17
CA ILE A 404 5.05 -7.53 -17.56
C ILE A 404 3.59 -7.75 -17.96
N ILE A 405 2.99 -8.90 -17.64
CA ILE A 405 1.58 -9.17 -17.98
C ILE A 405 0.66 -8.08 -17.44
N SER A 406 0.92 -7.63 -16.19
CA SER A 406 0.14 -6.56 -15.54
C SER A 406 0.28 -5.17 -16.19
N LYS A 407 1.19 -5.01 -17.16
CA LYS A 407 1.51 -3.75 -17.86
C LYS A 407 1.32 -3.82 -19.37
N LEU A 408 0.77 -4.92 -19.89
CA LEU A 408 0.55 -5.08 -21.33
C LEU A 408 -0.46 -4.05 -21.88
N ASP A 409 -1.41 -3.59 -21.06
CA ASP A 409 -2.36 -2.53 -21.41
C ASP A 409 -1.67 -1.20 -21.75
N VAL A 410 -0.63 -0.82 -20.99
CA VAL A 410 0.16 0.40 -21.25
C VAL A 410 0.90 0.30 -22.59
N VAL A 411 1.49 -0.85 -22.87
CA VAL A 411 2.22 -1.11 -24.11
C VAL A 411 1.25 -1.12 -25.30
N ASP A 412 0.10 -1.76 -25.14
CA ASP A 412 -0.93 -1.87 -26.17
C ASP A 412 -1.49 -0.51 -26.60
N ASN A 413 -1.73 0.39 -25.63
CA ASN A 413 -2.18 1.75 -25.91
C ASN A 413 -1.20 2.57 -26.77
N VAL A 414 0.09 2.24 -26.79
CA VAL A 414 1.12 2.97 -27.55
C VAL A 414 1.41 2.31 -28.91
N VAL A 415 1.55 0.98 -28.93
CA VAL A 415 1.95 0.23 -30.14
C VAL A 415 0.77 0.01 -31.08
N GLY A 416 -0.41 -0.19 -30.51
CA GLY A 416 -1.60 -0.66 -31.22
C GLY A 416 -1.59 -2.19 -31.42
N ILE A 417 -2.79 -2.75 -31.38
CA ILE A 417 -3.02 -4.19 -31.26
C ILE A 417 -2.52 -5.04 -32.43
N GLU A 418 -2.46 -4.49 -33.66
CA GLU A 418 -2.06 -5.25 -34.85
C GLU A 418 -0.59 -5.67 -34.80
N SER A 419 0.31 -4.76 -34.44
CA SER A 419 1.74 -5.05 -34.27
C SER A 419 1.99 -5.86 -33.00
N LEU A 420 1.19 -5.62 -31.95
CA LEU A 420 1.29 -6.35 -30.70
C LEU A 420 0.87 -7.82 -30.85
N SER A 421 -0.18 -8.10 -31.61
CA SER A 421 -0.69 -9.47 -31.80
C SER A 421 0.30 -10.36 -32.54
N GLN A 422 1.01 -9.85 -33.55
CA GLN A 422 2.02 -10.62 -34.28
C GLN A 422 3.21 -11.00 -33.39
N SER A 423 3.63 -10.11 -32.47
CA SER A 423 4.81 -10.31 -31.65
C SER A 423 4.52 -10.96 -30.30
N LEU A 424 3.43 -10.59 -29.63
CA LEU A 424 3.09 -11.07 -28.28
C LEU A 424 2.24 -12.34 -28.27
N LEU A 425 1.44 -12.63 -29.31
CA LEU A 425 0.57 -13.81 -29.28
C LEU A 425 1.35 -15.11 -29.00
N PRO A 426 2.51 -15.38 -29.64
CA PRO A 426 3.28 -16.58 -29.31
C PRO A 426 3.68 -16.64 -27.83
N ALA A 427 4.05 -15.49 -27.24
CA ALA A 427 4.39 -15.41 -25.83
C ALA A 427 3.17 -15.58 -24.92
N ILE A 428 2.02 -15.02 -25.28
CA ILE A 428 0.76 -15.17 -24.52
C ILE A 428 0.32 -16.64 -24.50
N VAL A 429 0.39 -17.33 -25.65
CA VAL A 429 0.06 -18.76 -25.75
C VAL A 429 1.01 -19.60 -24.90
N GLU A 430 2.32 -19.28 -24.90
CA GLU A 430 3.30 -19.95 -24.04
C GLU A 430 3.00 -19.71 -22.54
N LEU A 431 2.66 -18.48 -22.15
CA LEU A 431 2.33 -18.11 -20.76
C LEU A 431 1.00 -18.68 -20.27
N ALA A 432 0.08 -18.94 -21.19
CA ALA A 432 -1.19 -19.55 -20.89
C ALA A 432 -1.07 -20.99 -20.40
N GLU A 433 0.04 -21.65 -20.72
CA GLU A 433 0.38 -23.02 -20.30
C GLU A 433 1.51 -23.04 -19.25
N ASP A 434 1.84 -21.88 -18.67
CA ASP A 434 2.93 -21.73 -17.71
C ASP A 434 2.78 -22.67 -16.50
N LYS A 435 3.89 -23.22 -16.02
CA LYS A 435 3.92 -24.10 -14.83
C LYS A 435 3.35 -23.40 -13.59
N GLN A 436 3.60 -22.10 -13.45
CA GLN A 436 3.10 -21.31 -12.33
C GLN A 436 1.67 -20.86 -12.60
N TRP A 437 0.73 -21.37 -11.81
CA TRP A 437 -0.69 -21.09 -12.01
C TRP A 437 -1.03 -19.59 -11.92
N ARG A 438 -0.33 -18.80 -11.09
CA ARG A 438 -0.55 -17.35 -11.03
C ARG A 438 -0.29 -16.66 -12.38
N VAL A 439 0.68 -17.14 -13.16
CA VAL A 439 0.95 -16.62 -14.52
C VAL A 439 -0.22 -16.96 -15.44
N ARG A 440 -0.68 -18.23 -15.42
CA ARG A 440 -1.87 -18.64 -16.18
C ARG A 440 -3.10 -17.80 -15.81
N LEU A 441 -3.31 -17.55 -14.51
CA LEU A 441 -4.41 -16.71 -14.02
C LEU A 441 -4.33 -15.29 -14.60
N ALA A 442 -3.16 -14.66 -14.56
CA ALA A 442 -2.98 -13.31 -15.10
C ALA A 442 -3.30 -13.26 -16.61
N ILE A 443 -2.90 -14.28 -17.37
CA ILE A 443 -3.26 -14.39 -18.80
C ILE A 443 -4.78 -14.55 -18.99
N ILE A 444 -5.45 -15.37 -18.19
CA ILE A 444 -6.91 -15.55 -18.24
C ILE A 444 -7.65 -14.24 -18.01
N GLU A 445 -7.16 -13.42 -17.07
CA GLU A 445 -7.75 -12.10 -16.79
C GLU A 445 -7.52 -11.10 -17.92
N TYR A 446 -6.43 -11.24 -18.68
CA TYR A 446 -6.05 -10.37 -19.79
C TYR A 446 -6.77 -10.72 -21.12
N VAL A 447 -7.15 -11.98 -21.34
CA VAL A 447 -7.79 -12.45 -22.58
C VAL A 447 -9.02 -11.65 -23.04
N PRO A 448 -9.95 -11.18 -22.19
CA PRO A 448 -11.11 -10.42 -22.65
C PRO A 448 -10.72 -9.11 -23.33
N LEU A 449 -9.63 -8.47 -22.88
CA LEU A 449 -9.12 -7.24 -23.50
C LEU A 449 -8.63 -7.55 -24.92
N ILE A 450 -7.76 -8.56 -25.06
CA ILE A 450 -7.26 -9.04 -26.37
C ILE A 450 -8.43 -9.38 -27.31
N ALA A 451 -9.42 -10.12 -26.79
CA ALA A 451 -10.59 -10.54 -27.53
C ALA A 451 -11.42 -9.35 -28.05
N SER A 452 -11.61 -8.33 -27.21
CA SER A 452 -12.35 -7.11 -27.59
C SER A 452 -11.65 -6.31 -28.69
N GLN A 453 -10.33 -6.38 -28.79
CA GLN A 453 -9.53 -5.57 -29.70
C GLN A 453 -9.22 -6.29 -31.02
N LEU A 454 -8.94 -7.60 -30.98
CA LEU A 454 -8.63 -8.41 -32.17
C LEU A 454 -9.85 -9.00 -32.86
N GLY A 455 -11.01 -8.96 -32.19
CA GLY A 455 -12.27 -9.42 -32.74
C GLY A 455 -12.44 -10.94 -32.74
N VAL A 456 -13.65 -11.35 -33.13
CA VAL A 456 -14.14 -12.72 -32.96
C VAL A 456 -13.41 -13.75 -33.84
N GLN A 457 -13.07 -13.38 -35.08
CA GLN A 457 -12.40 -14.31 -36.02
C GLN A 457 -11.04 -14.76 -35.48
N PHE A 458 -10.24 -13.80 -35.01
CA PHE A 458 -8.94 -14.09 -34.42
C PHE A 458 -9.06 -14.96 -33.16
N PHE A 459 -10.03 -14.64 -32.29
CA PHE A 459 -10.26 -15.40 -31.07
C PHE A 459 -10.64 -16.86 -31.37
N ASP A 460 -11.52 -17.08 -32.35
CA ASP A 460 -11.97 -18.40 -32.76
C ASP A 460 -10.80 -19.25 -33.29
N GLU A 461 -9.89 -18.65 -34.04
CA GLU A 461 -8.73 -19.34 -34.62
C GLU A 461 -7.61 -19.64 -33.61
N GLN A 462 -7.30 -18.70 -32.71
CA GLN A 462 -6.06 -18.75 -31.92
C GLN A 462 -6.27 -19.01 -30.43
N LEU A 463 -7.36 -18.53 -29.82
CA LEU A 463 -7.52 -18.50 -28.36
C LEU A 463 -8.63 -19.40 -27.82
N THR A 464 -9.59 -19.82 -28.67
CA THR A 464 -10.71 -20.65 -28.23
C THR A 464 -10.27 -21.98 -27.62
N THR A 465 -9.36 -22.70 -28.27
CA THR A 465 -8.86 -23.99 -27.77
C THR A 465 -8.20 -23.84 -26.40
N LEU A 466 -7.45 -22.76 -26.22
CA LEU A 466 -6.79 -22.44 -24.97
C LEU A 466 -7.79 -22.08 -23.85
N CYS A 467 -8.82 -21.28 -24.16
CA CYS A 467 -9.86 -20.95 -23.19
C CYS A 467 -10.60 -22.20 -22.68
N MET A 468 -10.79 -23.19 -23.56
CA MET A 468 -11.41 -24.46 -23.20
C MET A 468 -10.48 -25.36 -22.37
N SER A 469 -9.17 -25.30 -22.60
CA SER A 469 -8.22 -26.11 -21.82
C SER A 469 -8.19 -25.70 -20.35
N TRP A 470 -8.33 -24.40 -20.05
CA TRP A 470 -8.36 -23.88 -18.68
C TRP A 470 -9.56 -24.36 -17.85
N LEU A 471 -10.68 -24.73 -18.48
CA LEU A 471 -11.82 -25.34 -17.78
C LEU A 471 -11.48 -26.72 -17.20
N GLY A 472 -10.45 -27.37 -17.75
CA GLY A 472 -9.89 -28.63 -17.28
C GLY A 472 -8.63 -28.49 -16.43
N ASP A 473 -8.21 -27.27 -16.06
CA ASP A 473 -6.94 -27.05 -15.34
C ASP A 473 -6.94 -27.77 -13.97
N PRO A 474 -5.81 -28.34 -13.52
CA PRO A 474 -5.72 -28.98 -12.21
C PRO A 474 -6.04 -28.03 -11.03
N VAL A 475 -5.76 -26.73 -11.15
CA VAL A 475 -5.96 -25.73 -10.10
C VAL A 475 -7.38 -25.17 -10.15
N TYR A 476 -8.11 -25.23 -9.03
CA TYR A 476 -9.49 -24.74 -8.94
C TYR A 476 -9.62 -23.27 -9.34
N SER A 477 -8.76 -22.39 -8.81
CA SER A 477 -8.80 -20.94 -9.10
C SER A 477 -8.65 -20.63 -10.59
N ILE A 478 -7.92 -21.48 -11.35
CA ILE A 478 -7.83 -21.34 -12.81
C ILE A 478 -9.14 -21.70 -13.47
N ARG A 479 -9.78 -22.81 -13.07
CA ARG A 479 -11.08 -23.20 -13.61
C ARG A 479 -12.14 -22.14 -13.31
N GLU A 480 -12.15 -21.60 -12.09
CA GLU A 480 -13.06 -20.52 -11.68
C GLU A 480 -12.84 -19.24 -12.51
N ALA A 481 -11.59 -18.80 -12.66
CA ALA A 481 -11.24 -17.67 -13.51
C ALA A 481 -11.62 -17.91 -14.98
N ALA A 482 -11.42 -19.12 -15.50
CA ALA A 482 -11.84 -19.49 -16.84
C ALA A 482 -13.36 -19.38 -17.03
N THR A 483 -14.17 -19.83 -16.07
CA THR A 483 -15.64 -19.68 -16.14
C THR A 483 -16.06 -18.20 -16.16
N THR A 484 -15.39 -17.36 -15.37
CA THR A 484 -15.61 -15.91 -15.34
C THR A 484 -15.16 -15.25 -16.66
N ASN A 485 -14.06 -15.73 -17.23
CA ASN A 485 -13.55 -15.29 -18.53
C ASN A 485 -14.56 -15.58 -19.65
N LEU A 486 -15.20 -16.76 -19.67
CA LEU A 486 -16.25 -17.08 -20.65
C LEU A 486 -17.46 -16.15 -20.57
N LYS A 487 -17.85 -15.73 -19.37
CA LYS A 487 -18.91 -14.73 -19.19
C LYS A 487 -18.51 -13.40 -19.82
N LYS A 488 -17.31 -12.90 -19.53
CA LYS A 488 -16.79 -11.65 -20.12
C LYS A 488 -16.70 -11.75 -21.65
N LEU A 489 -16.25 -12.88 -22.19
CA LEU A 489 -16.22 -13.10 -23.64
C LEU A 489 -17.62 -13.12 -24.27
N THR A 490 -18.61 -13.68 -23.56
CA THR A 490 -20.01 -13.65 -24.01
C THR A 490 -20.56 -12.22 -24.03
N GLU A 491 -20.16 -11.38 -23.08
CA GLU A 491 -20.50 -9.95 -23.06
C GLU A 491 -19.83 -9.18 -24.21
N VAL A 492 -18.61 -9.56 -24.60
CA VAL A 492 -17.85 -8.92 -25.70
C VAL A 492 -18.36 -9.34 -27.08
N PHE A 493 -18.52 -10.64 -27.34
CA PHE A 493 -18.89 -11.15 -28.68
C PHE A 493 -20.38 -11.40 -28.87
N GLY A 494 -21.15 -11.32 -27.78
CA GLY A 494 -22.59 -11.50 -27.80
C GLY A 494 -23.04 -12.95 -27.61
N VAL A 495 -24.33 -13.07 -27.29
CA VAL A 495 -24.96 -14.34 -26.90
C VAL A 495 -25.08 -15.34 -28.06
N ASP A 496 -25.26 -14.86 -29.30
CA ASP A 496 -25.35 -15.72 -30.48
C ASP A 496 -24.01 -16.42 -30.77
N TRP A 497 -22.89 -15.70 -30.60
CA TRP A 497 -21.56 -16.30 -30.68
C TRP A 497 -21.36 -17.33 -29.57
N ALA A 498 -21.72 -17.00 -28.32
CA ALA A 498 -21.59 -17.93 -27.21
C ALA A 498 -22.39 -19.22 -27.45
N ARG A 499 -23.61 -19.10 -28.00
CA ARG A 499 -24.47 -20.22 -28.40
C ARG A 499 -23.82 -21.13 -29.44
N ALA A 500 -23.14 -20.56 -30.43
CA ALA A 500 -22.52 -21.32 -31.51
C ALA A 500 -21.18 -21.97 -31.09
N THR A 501 -20.36 -21.25 -30.33
CA THR A 501 -18.93 -21.59 -30.14
C THR A 501 -18.64 -22.14 -28.75
N ILE A 502 -19.17 -21.52 -27.69
CA ILE A 502 -18.75 -21.76 -26.30
C ILE A 502 -19.66 -22.76 -25.60
N ILE A 503 -20.97 -22.55 -25.66
CA ILE A 503 -21.95 -23.36 -24.93
C ILE A 503 -21.86 -24.84 -25.31
N PRO A 504 -21.81 -25.24 -26.59
CA PRO A 504 -21.68 -26.66 -26.94
C PRO A 504 -20.44 -27.32 -26.32
N LYS A 505 -19.31 -26.60 -26.25
CA LYS A 505 -18.07 -27.11 -25.67
C LYS A 505 -18.16 -27.28 -24.16
N ILE A 506 -18.81 -26.34 -23.47
CA ILE A 506 -19.11 -26.46 -22.03
C ILE A 506 -19.97 -27.71 -21.77
N LEU A 507 -21.05 -27.88 -22.54
CA LEU A 507 -22.02 -28.94 -22.28
C LEU A 507 -21.47 -30.36 -22.53
N ILE A 508 -20.52 -30.52 -23.47
CA ILE A 508 -19.83 -31.81 -23.69
C ILE A 508 -19.13 -32.32 -22.42
N MET A 509 -18.64 -31.42 -21.57
CA MET A 509 -17.96 -31.80 -20.32
C MET A 509 -18.92 -32.35 -19.26
N ALA A 510 -20.24 -32.16 -19.40
CA ALA A 510 -21.25 -32.70 -18.48
C ALA A 510 -21.22 -34.23 -18.41
N THR A 511 -20.83 -34.91 -19.49
CA THR A 511 -20.77 -36.38 -19.54
C THR A 511 -19.36 -36.93 -19.34
N HIS A 512 -18.40 -36.09 -18.95
CA HIS A 512 -16.99 -36.50 -18.84
C HIS A 512 -16.78 -37.46 -17.64
N PRO A 513 -15.95 -38.51 -17.77
CA PRO A 513 -15.72 -39.49 -16.69
C PRO A 513 -15.12 -38.87 -15.43
N ASN A 514 -14.19 -37.91 -15.60
CA ASN A 514 -13.63 -37.17 -14.47
C ASN A 514 -14.64 -36.12 -13.97
N TYR A 515 -15.03 -36.25 -12.70
CA TYR A 515 -16.04 -35.41 -12.06
C TYR A 515 -15.68 -33.92 -12.01
N LEU A 516 -14.39 -33.57 -12.03
CA LEU A 516 -13.95 -32.17 -12.04
C LEU A 516 -14.49 -31.42 -13.26
N TYR A 517 -14.50 -32.06 -14.44
CA TYR A 517 -15.04 -31.47 -15.66
C TYR A 517 -16.56 -31.29 -15.58
N ARG A 518 -17.27 -32.26 -14.99
CA ARG A 518 -18.72 -32.16 -14.76
C ARG A 518 -19.04 -31.04 -13.78
N MET A 519 -18.23 -30.89 -12.73
CA MET A 519 -18.35 -29.81 -11.75
C MET A 519 -18.07 -28.44 -12.39
N THR A 520 -17.00 -28.31 -13.19
CA THR A 520 -16.70 -27.08 -13.93
C THR A 520 -17.81 -26.74 -14.92
N THR A 521 -18.47 -27.73 -15.52
CA THR A 521 -19.63 -27.51 -16.41
C THR A 521 -20.74 -26.78 -15.66
N ILE A 522 -21.05 -27.22 -14.45
CA ILE A 522 -22.08 -26.58 -13.60
C ILE A 522 -21.66 -25.16 -13.23
N PHE A 523 -20.39 -24.95 -12.85
CA PHE A 523 -19.88 -23.61 -12.53
C PHE A 523 -19.90 -22.69 -13.75
N ALA A 524 -19.47 -23.16 -14.92
CA ALA A 524 -19.54 -22.41 -16.16
C ALA A 524 -20.97 -21.98 -16.48
N ILE A 525 -21.93 -22.92 -16.45
CA ILE A 525 -23.36 -22.64 -16.65
C ILE A 525 -23.86 -21.60 -15.66
N THR A 526 -23.56 -21.78 -14.37
CA THR A 526 -23.97 -20.86 -13.29
C THR A 526 -23.45 -19.45 -13.54
N THR A 527 -22.17 -19.32 -13.94
CA THR A 527 -21.51 -18.03 -14.17
C THR A 527 -22.03 -17.33 -15.42
N ILE A 528 -22.31 -18.06 -16.52
CA ILE A 528 -22.82 -17.47 -17.77
C ILE A 528 -24.33 -17.25 -17.77
N ALA A 529 -25.08 -17.86 -16.83
CA ALA A 529 -26.55 -17.79 -16.77
C ALA A 529 -27.13 -16.37 -16.93
N PRO A 530 -26.56 -15.30 -16.32
CA PRO A 530 -27.08 -13.95 -16.51
C PRO A 530 -26.95 -13.40 -17.94
N SER A 531 -26.00 -13.92 -18.72
CA SER A 531 -25.58 -13.43 -20.04
C SER A 531 -26.15 -14.25 -21.20
N VAL A 532 -26.91 -15.32 -20.94
CA VAL A 532 -27.57 -16.15 -21.97
C VAL A 532 -29.07 -15.82 -22.10
N THR A 533 -29.66 -16.15 -23.25
CA THR A 533 -31.10 -15.96 -23.47
C THR A 533 -31.93 -17.10 -22.86
N PRO A 534 -33.22 -16.86 -22.55
CA PRO A 534 -34.09 -17.91 -22.01
C PRO A 534 -34.24 -19.13 -22.93
N GLU A 535 -34.17 -18.94 -24.25
CA GLU A 535 -34.24 -20.02 -25.24
C GLU A 535 -33.01 -20.93 -25.17
N ILE A 536 -31.82 -20.36 -24.96
CA ILE A 536 -30.60 -21.14 -24.76
C ILE A 536 -30.70 -21.97 -23.47
N VAL A 537 -31.26 -21.39 -22.40
CA VAL A 537 -31.47 -22.11 -21.15
C VAL A 537 -32.40 -23.31 -21.39
N ARG A 538 -33.54 -23.07 -22.05
CA ARG A 538 -34.53 -24.11 -22.37
C ARG A 538 -33.98 -25.21 -23.29
N ASP A 539 -33.37 -24.83 -24.41
CA ASP A 539 -33.09 -25.73 -25.53
C ASP A 539 -31.75 -26.45 -25.40
N MET A 540 -30.80 -25.91 -24.62
CA MET A 540 -29.44 -26.45 -24.52
C MET A 540 -29.04 -26.78 -23.09
N ILE A 541 -29.22 -25.84 -22.16
CA ILE A 541 -28.68 -25.96 -20.79
C ILE A 541 -29.48 -26.95 -19.96
N LEU A 542 -30.81 -26.82 -19.90
CA LEU A 542 -31.66 -27.71 -19.11
C LEU A 542 -31.51 -29.19 -19.52
N PRO A 543 -31.54 -29.55 -20.83
CA PRO A 543 -31.31 -30.93 -21.25
C PRO A 543 -29.95 -31.48 -20.79
N ALA A 544 -28.89 -30.66 -20.82
CA ALA A 544 -27.57 -31.09 -20.37
C ALA A 544 -27.49 -31.29 -18.85
N LEU A 545 -28.29 -30.57 -18.06
CA LEU A 545 -28.36 -30.74 -16.61
C LEU A 545 -29.09 -32.01 -16.19
N GLU A 546 -30.00 -32.56 -17.00
CA GLU A 546 -30.81 -33.74 -16.64
C GLU A 546 -29.96 -34.93 -16.16
N GLY A 547 -28.85 -35.19 -16.85
CA GLY A 547 -27.91 -36.25 -16.45
C GLY A 547 -27.18 -35.94 -15.14
N LEU A 548 -26.83 -34.68 -14.91
CA LEU A 548 -26.08 -34.22 -13.73
C LEU A 548 -26.94 -34.20 -12.45
N VAL A 549 -28.26 -34.02 -12.57
CA VAL A 549 -29.16 -34.12 -11.40
C VAL A 549 -29.09 -35.51 -10.78
N ASN A 550 -28.81 -36.55 -11.58
CA ASN A 550 -28.74 -37.94 -11.14
C ASN A 550 -27.29 -38.44 -10.99
N ASP A 551 -26.31 -37.54 -10.95
CA ASP A 551 -24.90 -37.92 -10.85
C ASP A 551 -24.64 -38.75 -9.57
N PRO A 552 -23.84 -39.82 -9.63
CA PRO A 552 -23.52 -40.62 -8.45
C PRO A 552 -22.85 -39.80 -7.34
N ILE A 553 -22.17 -38.70 -7.67
CA ILE A 553 -21.42 -37.88 -6.72
C ILE A 553 -22.32 -36.77 -6.14
N PRO A 554 -22.56 -36.73 -4.81
CA PRO A 554 -23.40 -35.70 -4.18
C PRO A 554 -22.93 -34.27 -4.46
N ASN A 555 -21.61 -34.04 -4.53
CA ASN A 555 -21.04 -32.73 -4.86
C ASN A 555 -21.49 -32.19 -6.23
N ILE A 556 -21.77 -33.06 -7.19
CA ILE A 556 -22.33 -32.64 -8.48
C ILE A 556 -23.79 -32.25 -8.27
N ARG A 557 -24.58 -33.13 -7.63
CA ARG A 557 -26.02 -32.92 -7.43
C ARG A 557 -26.35 -31.64 -6.65
N PHE A 558 -25.63 -31.35 -5.55
CA PHE A 558 -25.89 -30.11 -4.81
C PHE A 558 -25.46 -28.85 -5.56
N ASN A 559 -24.43 -28.94 -6.43
CA ASN A 559 -24.05 -27.81 -7.27
C ASN A 559 -25.07 -27.61 -8.41
N VAL A 560 -25.71 -28.67 -8.91
CA VAL A 560 -26.88 -28.53 -9.80
C VAL A 560 -27.99 -27.77 -9.07
N ALA A 561 -28.30 -28.11 -7.82
CA ALA A 561 -29.29 -27.38 -7.03
C ALA A 561 -28.98 -25.87 -6.92
N LYS A 562 -27.71 -25.50 -6.68
CA LYS A 562 -27.27 -24.10 -6.67
C LYS A 562 -27.42 -23.42 -8.05
N CYS A 563 -27.06 -24.13 -9.11
CA CYS A 563 -27.09 -23.64 -10.50
C CYS A 563 -28.51 -23.30 -10.99
N LEU A 564 -29.52 -24.05 -10.54
CA LEU A 564 -30.91 -23.83 -10.96
C LEU A 564 -31.48 -22.47 -10.54
N GLN A 565 -30.94 -21.83 -9.49
CA GLN A 565 -31.38 -20.50 -9.05
C GLN A 565 -31.11 -19.42 -10.11
N PRO A 566 -29.86 -19.11 -10.52
CA PRO A 566 -29.60 -18.08 -11.54
C PRO A 566 -30.19 -18.44 -12.92
N LEU A 567 -30.34 -19.74 -13.25
CA LEU A 567 -31.06 -20.14 -14.46
C LEU A 567 -32.55 -19.78 -14.42
N THR A 568 -33.18 -19.84 -13.24
CA THR A 568 -34.57 -19.41 -13.07
C THR A 568 -34.72 -17.91 -13.32
N GLU A 569 -33.78 -17.11 -12.80
CA GLU A 569 -33.75 -15.66 -13.06
C GLU A 569 -33.61 -15.35 -14.55
N ALA A 570 -32.79 -16.11 -15.28
CA ALA A 570 -32.68 -15.99 -16.73
C ALA A 570 -33.99 -16.37 -17.45
N LEU A 571 -34.62 -17.49 -17.08
CA LEU A 571 -35.88 -17.97 -17.68
C LEU A 571 -37.05 -17.00 -17.48
N ARG A 572 -37.09 -16.27 -16.36
CA ARG A 572 -38.12 -15.25 -16.06
C ARG A 572 -38.09 -14.06 -17.02
N LYS A 573 -36.99 -13.83 -17.73
CA LYS A 573 -36.87 -12.72 -18.70
C LYS A 573 -37.80 -12.90 -19.91
N SER A 574 -38.35 -14.10 -20.17
CA SER A 574 -39.33 -14.34 -21.22
C SER A 574 -40.57 -15.06 -20.68
N SER A 575 -41.75 -14.54 -21.04
CA SER A 575 -43.04 -15.12 -20.64
C SER A 575 -43.26 -16.54 -21.18
N GLU A 576 -42.64 -16.89 -22.31
CA GLU A 576 -42.74 -18.22 -22.93
C GLU A 576 -41.96 -19.30 -22.16
N THR A 577 -40.89 -18.90 -21.48
CA THR A 577 -40.00 -19.81 -20.73
C THR A 577 -40.24 -19.76 -19.23
N ALA A 578 -40.94 -18.74 -18.73
CA ALA A 578 -41.23 -18.57 -17.31
C ALA A 578 -41.98 -19.78 -16.71
N SER A 579 -42.83 -20.45 -17.48
CA SER A 579 -43.54 -21.66 -17.02
C SER A 579 -42.60 -22.81 -16.66
N LEU A 580 -41.39 -22.84 -17.22
CA LEU A 580 -40.37 -23.87 -16.93
C LEU A 580 -39.87 -23.83 -15.49
N GLU A 581 -39.98 -22.69 -14.81
CA GLU A 581 -39.75 -22.63 -13.37
C GLU A 581 -40.67 -23.62 -12.64
N SER A 582 -41.97 -23.57 -12.95
CA SER A 582 -42.99 -24.39 -12.30
C SER A 582 -43.00 -25.84 -12.81
N SER A 583 -42.72 -26.06 -14.09
CA SER A 583 -42.85 -27.38 -14.71
C SER A 583 -41.56 -28.21 -14.69
N VAL A 584 -40.39 -27.57 -14.57
CA VAL A 584 -39.07 -28.26 -14.61
C VAL A 584 -38.24 -27.96 -13.36
N ILE A 585 -37.96 -26.69 -13.07
CA ILE A 585 -37.00 -26.31 -12.02
C ILE A 585 -37.49 -26.72 -10.62
N ARG A 586 -38.70 -26.29 -10.23
CA ARG A 586 -39.27 -26.58 -8.90
C ARG A 586 -39.45 -28.08 -8.64
N PRO A 587 -39.99 -28.88 -9.58
CA PRO A 587 -40.03 -30.34 -9.43
C PRO A 587 -38.64 -30.97 -9.29
N THR A 588 -37.65 -30.46 -10.03
CA THR A 588 -36.27 -30.95 -9.95
C THR A 588 -35.66 -30.69 -8.57
N LEU A 589 -35.83 -29.47 -8.04
CA LEU A 589 -35.33 -29.13 -6.71
C LEU A 589 -36.08 -29.88 -5.60
N ALA A 590 -37.41 -30.04 -5.71
CA ALA A 590 -38.18 -30.83 -4.74
C ALA A 590 -37.70 -32.29 -4.68
N ARG A 591 -37.34 -32.86 -5.84
CA ARG A 591 -36.73 -34.19 -5.89
C ARG A 591 -35.34 -34.23 -5.22
N LEU A 592 -34.55 -33.16 -5.33
CA LEU A 592 -33.25 -33.05 -4.66
C LEU A 592 -33.39 -32.77 -3.14
N GLU A 593 -34.51 -32.21 -2.66
CA GLU A 593 -34.81 -32.12 -1.22
C GLU A 593 -35.04 -33.49 -0.57
N GLU A 594 -35.38 -34.50 -1.37
CA GLU A 594 -35.53 -35.90 -0.93
C GLU A 594 -34.25 -36.73 -1.11
N ASP A 595 -33.14 -36.12 -1.55
CA ASP A 595 -31.88 -36.82 -1.80
C ASP A 595 -31.31 -37.46 -0.51
N PRO A 596 -30.66 -38.64 -0.59
CA PRO A 596 -30.03 -39.27 0.58
C PRO A 596 -28.93 -38.40 1.23
N ASP A 597 -28.26 -37.55 0.46
CA ASP A 597 -27.16 -36.71 0.96
C ASP A 597 -27.67 -35.42 1.63
N PRO A 598 -27.25 -35.11 2.88
CA PRO A 598 -27.69 -33.91 3.59
C PRO A 598 -27.37 -32.59 2.90
N ASP A 599 -26.22 -32.47 2.23
CA ASP A 599 -25.81 -31.23 1.57
C ASP A 599 -26.67 -30.98 0.33
N VAL A 600 -27.00 -32.04 -0.41
CA VAL A 600 -27.93 -31.96 -1.55
C VAL A 600 -29.30 -31.45 -1.09
N ARG A 601 -29.84 -32.00 0.00
CA ARG A 601 -31.12 -31.53 0.57
C ARG A 601 -31.05 -30.08 1.00
N TYR A 602 -30.00 -29.70 1.73
CA TYR A 602 -29.81 -28.35 2.23
C TYR A 602 -29.75 -27.31 1.09
N PHE A 603 -28.94 -27.55 0.07
CA PHE A 603 -28.79 -26.61 -1.05
C PHE A 603 -30.02 -26.61 -1.97
N ALA A 604 -30.73 -27.73 -2.13
CA ALA A 604 -32.01 -27.77 -2.83
C ALA A 604 -33.07 -26.89 -2.14
N HIS A 605 -33.20 -27.05 -0.82
CA HIS A 605 -34.11 -26.26 0.00
C HIS A 605 -33.81 -24.77 -0.05
N ARG A 606 -32.52 -24.42 0.08
CA ARG A 606 -32.05 -23.03 -0.01
C ARG A 606 -32.39 -22.42 -1.38
N SER A 607 -32.15 -23.13 -2.47
CA SER A 607 -32.47 -22.65 -3.83
C SER A 607 -33.98 -22.49 -4.03
N LEU A 608 -34.82 -23.42 -3.56
CA LEU A 608 -36.29 -23.31 -3.63
C LEU A 608 -36.81 -22.09 -2.86
N THR A 609 -36.27 -21.86 -1.67
CA THR A 609 -36.62 -20.72 -0.83
C THR A 609 -36.22 -19.42 -1.52
N ALA A 610 -35.00 -19.33 -2.06
CA ALA A 610 -34.52 -18.16 -2.79
C ALA A 610 -35.39 -17.84 -4.03
N ILE A 611 -35.70 -18.85 -4.83
CA ILE A 611 -36.57 -18.73 -6.02
C ILE A 611 -37.97 -18.23 -5.63
N SER A 612 -38.52 -18.72 -4.51
CA SER A 612 -39.85 -18.35 -4.03
C SER A 612 -39.90 -16.92 -3.49
N ASN A 613 -38.89 -16.51 -2.71
CA ASN A 613 -38.79 -15.14 -2.18
C ASN A 613 -38.63 -14.10 -3.31
N ALA A 614 -37.89 -14.45 -4.36
CA ALA A 614 -37.69 -13.59 -5.53
C ALA A 614 -38.92 -13.50 -6.45
N ALA A 615 -39.95 -14.34 -6.25
CA ALA A 615 -41.23 -14.22 -6.96
C ALA A 615 -42.24 -13.30 -6.22
N THR A 616 -41.96 -13.00 -4.94
CA THR A 616 -42.83 -12.19 -4.06
C THR A 616 -42.34 -10.75 -3.84
N ALA A 617 -41.11 -10.44 -4.28
CA ALA A 617 -40.55 -9.09 -4.36
C ALA A 617 -40.65 -8.57 -5.80
#